data_AF-A0AAV4MG59-F1
#
_entry.id   AF-A0AAV4MG59-F1
#
_cell.length_a   1.000
_cell.length_b   1.000
_cell.length_c   1.000
_cell.angle_alpha   90.00
_cell.angle_beta   90.00
_cell.angle_gamma   90.00
#
_symmetry.space_group_name_H-M   'P 1'
#
loop_
_entity.id
_entity.type
_entity.pdbx_description
1 polymer ?
#
loop_
_entity_poly.entity_id
_entity_poly.type
_entity_poly.pdbx_seq_one_letter_code
_entity_poly.pdbx_strand_id
1 'polypeptide(L)' 'DRQRNTGRITCRVCLEDFQTAINYLSEPVDVYSDWIDACETANQ' A
#
# COMPACT_ATOMS: atom_id res chain seq x y z
N ASP A 1 9.52 -2.61 -3.70
CA ASP A 1 10.94 -2.75 -3.37
C ASP A 1 11.12 -3.98 -2.49
N ARG A 2 11.36 -5.15 -3.10
CA ARG A 2 11.45 -6.42 -2.36
C ARG A 2 12.72 -6.50 -1.50
N GLN A 3 13.80 -5.82 -1.89
CA GLN A 3 15.01 -5.74 -1.07
C GLN A 3 14.79 -4.90 0.19
N ARG A 4 13.93 -3.87 0.11
CA ARG A 4 13.56 -3.03 1.25
C ARG A 4 12.30 -3.48 1.98
N ASN A 5 11.70 -4.62 1.59
CA ASN A 5 10.44 -5.11 2.14
C ASN A 5 9.35 -4.02 2.14
N THR A 6 9.29 -3.21 1.07
CA THR A 6 8.32 -2.10 0.96
C THR A 6 7.47 -2.24 -0.30
N GLY A 7 6.16 -2.27 -0.12
CA GLY A 7 5.15 -2.14 -1.17
C GLY A 7 4.82 -0.66 -1.37
N ARG A 8 4.63 -0.23 -2.63
CA ARG A 8 4.24 1.14 -2.94
C ARG A 8 3.09 1.11 -3.95
N ILE A 9 2.08 1.92 -3.70
CA ILE A 9 0.97 2.17 -4.61
C ILE A 9 0.83 3.67 -4.88
N THR A 10 0.37 4.02 -6.07
CA THR A 10 0.16 5.41 -6.47
C THR A 10 -1.12 5.48 -7.28
N CYS A 11 -2.03 6.37 -6.88
CA CYS A 11 -3.25 6.64 -7.62
C CYS A 11 -2.94 7.49 -8.85
N ARG A 12 -3.42 7.09 -10.03
CA ARG A 12 -3.20 7.87 -11.27
C ARG A 12 -4.17 9.04 -11.44
N VAL A 13 -5.18 9.16 -10.56
CA VAL A 13 -6.22 10.19 -10.63
C VAL A 13 -5.92 11.33 -9.65
N CYS A 14 -5.81 11.02 -8.35
CA CYS A 14 -5.50 12.02 -7.33
C CYS A 14 -3.99 12.19 -7.07
N LEU A 15 -3.14 11.35 -7.67
CA LEU A 15 -1.67 11.34 -7.50
C LEU A 15 -1.19 11.04 -6.07
N GLU A 16 -2.08 10.56 -5.20
CA GLU A 16 -1.73 10.11 -3.86
C GLU A 16 -0.87 8.85 -3.91
N ASP A 17 0.11 8.76 -3.01
CA ASP A 17 0.98 7.60 -2.89
C ASP A 17 1.00 7.05 -1.47
N PHE A 18 1.05 5.72 -1.37
CA PHE A 18 1.03 4.99 -0.12
C PHE A 18 2.12 3.93 -0.13
N GLN A 19 2.72 3.70 1.04
CA GLN A 19 3.78 2.73 1.25
C GLN A 19 3.48 1.90 2.50
N THR A 20 3.61 0.58 2.36
CA THR A 20 3.41 -0.39 3.44
C THR A 20 4.55 -1.41 3.48
N ALA A 21 4.75 -2.04 4.63
CA ALA A 21 5.71 -3.12 4.77
C ALA A 21 5.17 -4.39 4.09
N ILE A 22 6.00 -5.07 3.31
CA ILE A 22 5.65 -6.31 2.62
C ILE A 22 6.58 -7.44 3.02
N ASN A 23 6.12 -8.68 2.91
CA ASN A 23 6.93 -9.88 3.09
C ASN A 23 7.04 -10.66 1.77
N TYR A 24 7.68 -11.84 1.79
CA TYR A 24 7.92 -12.62 0.56
C TYR A 24 6.63 -13.23 -0.04
N LEU A 25 5.60 -13.42 0.79
CA LEU A 25 4.28 -13.91 0.39
C LEU A 25 3.37 -12.78 -0.07
N SER A 26 3.72 -11.52 0.22
CA SER A 26 2.90 -10.37 -0.13
C SER A 26 2.80 -10.20 -1.64
N GLU A 27 1.55 -10.08 -2.09
CA GLU A 27 1.13 -9.81 -3.46
C GLU A 27 0.69 -8.35 -3.62
N PRO A 28 0.60 -7.83 -4.85
CA PRO A 28 0.16 -6.45 -5.08
C PRO A 28 -1.25 -6.15 -4.54
N VAL A 29 -2.11 -7.17 -4.43
CA VAL A 29 -3.46 -7.04 -3.86
C VAL A 29 -3.40 -6.76 -2.35
N ASP A 30 -2.43 -7.32 -1.63
CA ASP A 30 -2.27 -7.06 -0.20
C ASP A 30 -1.94 -5.59 0.06
N VAL A 31 -1.04 -5.01 -0.76
CA VAL A 31 -0.68 -3.58 -0.69
C VAL A 31 -1.87 -2.67 -0.99
N TYR A 32 -2.79 -3.11 -1.86
CA TYR A 32 -4.01 -2.38 -2.15
C TYR A 32 -4.98 -2.43 -0.97
N SER A 33 -5.20 -3.61 -0.37
CA SER A 33 -6.05 -3.76 0.82
C SER A 33 -5.54 -2.94 1.99
N ASP A 34 -4.22 -3.00 2.27
CA ASP A 34 -3.58 -2.18 3.31
C ASP A 34 -3.83 -0.67 3.10
N TRP A 35 -3.85 -0.21 1.84
CA TRP A 35 -4.12 1.19 1.54
C TRP A 35 -5.57 1.57 1.86
N ILE A 36 -6.54 0.70 1.55
CA ILE A 36 -7.95 0.93 1.90
C ILE A 36 -8.13 1.00 3.41
N ASP A 37 -7.59 0.03 4.16
CA ASP A 37 -7.67 0.00 5.62
C ASP A 37 -7.03 1.24 6.27
N ALA A 38 -5.89 1.70 5.72
CA ALA A 38 -5.23 2.93 6.16
C ALA A 38 -6.07 4.18 5.87
N CYS A 39 -6.72 4.24 4.71
CA CYS A 39 -7.65 5.33 4.36
C CYS A 39 -8.88 5.33 5.27
N GLU A 40 -9.46 4.17 5.59
CA GLU A 40 -10.59 4.08 6.53
C GLU A 40 -10.18 4.56 7.93
N THR A 41 -9.04 4.10 8.43
CA THR A 41 -8.50 4.48 9.73
C THR A 41 -8.21 5.98 9.82
N ALA A 42 -7.66 6.58 8.75
CA ALA A 42 -7.38 8.01 8.70
C ALA A 42 -8.64 8.90 8.65
N ASN A 43 -9.78 8.33 8.23
CA ASN A 43 -11.05 9.04 8.08
C ASN A 43 -12.05 8.73 9.22
N GLN A 44 -11.61 8.06 10.29
CA GLN A 44 -12.34 7.94 11.55
C GLN A 44 -12.21 9.20 12.40
#